data_AF-G7YXC5-F1
#
_entry.id   AF-G7YXC5-F1
#
_cell.length_a   1.000
_cell.length_b   1.000
_cell.length_c   1.000
_cell.angle_alpha   90.00
_cell.angle_beta   90.00
_cell.angle_gamma   90.00
#
_symmetry.space_group_name_H-M   'P 1'
#
loop_
_entity.id
_entity.type
_entity.pdbx_description
1 polymer ?
#
loop_
_entity_poly.entity_id
_entity_poly.type
_entity_poly.pdbx_seq_one_letter_code
_entity_poly.pdbx_strand_id
1 'polypeptide(L)'
;MLEWISATNRYDRFPRLSHLPQAALFLVTPAGDELLKRFHLSHPIIPEKSSFRVSSMKIEVCVRKQTEIRWTQLEDVSTTDSG
;
A
#
# COMPACT_ATOMS: atom_id res chain seq x y z
N MET A 1 -10.81 -22.29 8.90
CA MET A 1 -10.20 -22.31 7.56
C MET A 1 -10.69 -21.06 6.87
N LEU A 2 -9.94 -19.95 6.97
CA LEU A 2 -10.36 -18.67 6.41
C LEU A 2 -9.74 -18.58 5.01
N GLU A 3 -10.59 -18.85 4.04
CA GLU A 3 -10.34 -18.63 2.62
C GLU A 3 -9.82 -17.21 2.43
N TRP A 4 -8.67 -17.12 1.79
CA TRP A 4 -8.04 -15.88 1.42
C TRP A 4 -9.02 -15.10 0.54
N ILE A 5 -9.54 -13.98 1.05
CA ILE A 5 -10.30 -13.01 0.26
C ILE A 5 -9.29 -12.29 -0.64
N SER A 6 -8.86 -12.98 -1.69
CA SER A 6 -8.18 -12.41 -2.84
C SER A 6 -9.19 -12.35 -3.97
N ALA A 7 -10.01 -11.30 -4.00
CA ALA A 7 -10.69 -10.79 -5.19
C ALA A 7 -11.74 -9.75 -4.82
N THR A 8 -11.29 -8.53 -4.52
CA THR A 8 -12.00 -7.31 -4.96
C THR A 8 -11.03 -6.15 -4.75
N ASN A 9 -9.95 -6.19 -5.52
CA ASN A 9 -9.03 -5.06 -5.60
C ASN A 9 -9.82 -3.93 -6.29
N ARG A 10 -10.50 -3.08 -5.50
CA ARG A 10 -11.19 -1.86 -5.99
C ARG A 10 -10.23 -0.88 -6.70
N TYR A 11 -8.94 -1.21 -6.79
CA TYR A 11 -7.89 -0.47 -7.48
C TYR A 11 -7.77 -0.79 -8.99
N ASP A 12 -8.53 -1.74 -9.54
CA ASP A 12 -8.60 -1.98 -11.01
C ASP A 12 -9.25 -0.83 -11.81
N ARG A 13 -9.68 0.26 -11.15
CA ARG A 13 -10.29 1.42 -11.81
C ARG A 13 -9.30 2.27 -12.61
N PHE A 14 -7.99 2.06 -12.48
CA PHE A 14 -6.96 2.87 -13.15
C PHE A 14 -5.86 2.01 -13.82
N PRO A 15 -6.15 1.37 -14.97
CA PRO A 15 -5.20 0.50 -15.67
C PRO A 15 -3.93 1.21 -16.18
N ARG A 16 -3.86 2.54 -16.11
CA ARG A 16 -2.67 3.33 -16.50
C ARG A 16 -1.59 3.42 -15.41
N LEU A 17 -1.90 3.01 -14.17
CA LEU A 17 -1.00 3.15 -13.00
C LEU A 17 -0.39 1.82 -12.52
N SER A 18 -0.70 0.70 -13.18
CA SER A 18 -0.28 -0.66 -12.81
C SER A 18 1.23 -0.93 -12.87
N HIS A 19 2.03 0.04 -13.32
CA HIS A 19 3.48 -0.09 -13.47
C HIS A 19 4.26 0.70 -12.41
N LEU A 20 3.58 1.58 -11.66
CA LEU A 20 4.23 2.36 -10.61
C LEU A 20 4.23 1.59 -9.30
N PRO A 21 5.31 1.66 -8.50
CA PRO A 21 5.32 1.05 -7.19
C PRO A 21 4.29 1.75 -6.30
N GLN A 22 3.14 1.13 -6.07
CA GLN A 22 2.08 1.71 -5.25
C GLN A 22 1.68 0.76 -4.14
N ALA A 23 1.42 1.30 -2.96
CA ALA A 23 0.74 0.61 -1.87
C ALA A 23 -0.42 1.46 -1.36
N ALA A 24 -1.43 0.83 -0.80
CA ALA A 24 -2.55 1.53 -0.20
C ALA A 24 -2.97 0.85 1.10
N LEU A 25 -3.31 1.67 2.09
CA LEU A 25 -3.98 1.27 3.31
C LEU A 25 -5.41 1.77 3.26
N PHE A 26 -6.34 0.84 3.38
CA PHE A 26 -7.77 1.12 3.44
C PHE A 26 -8.29 0.64 4.79
N LEU A 27 -8.86 1.58 5.55
CA LEU A 27 -9.40 1.34 6.89
C LEU A 27 -10.87 1.71 6.89
N VAL A 28 -11.66 0.90 7.59
CA VAL A 28 -13.07 1.16 7.83
C VAL A 28 -13.31 1.12 9.33
N THR A 29 -13.84 2.19 9.90
CA THR A 29 -14.21 2.22 11.32
C THR A 29 -15.50 1.40 11.53
N PRO A 30 -15.80 0.94 12.76
CA PRO A 30 -17.07 0.29 13.05
C PRO A 30 -18.29 1.17 12.75
N ALA A 31 -18.12 2.50 12.75
CA ALA A 31 -19.16 3.45 12.37
C ALA A 31 -19.34 3.58 10.85
N GLY A 32 -18.47 2.94 10.05
CA GLY A 32 -18.50 2.97 8.59
C GLY A 32 -17.64 4.07 7.96
N ASP A 33 -16.87 4.83 8.74
CA ASP A 33 -15.97 5.84 8.18
C ASP A 33 -14.83 5.16 7.41
N GLU A 34 -14.57 5.61 6.19
CA GLU A 34 -13.51 5.08 5.35
C GLU A 34 -12.29 6.01 5.36
N LEU A 35 -11.10 5.46 5.58
CA LEU A 35 -9.83 6.15 5.41
C LEU A 35 -8.97 5.41 4.38
N LEU A 36 -8.62 6.10 3.30
CA LEU A 36 -7.72 5.61 2.27
C LEU A 36 -6.43 6.42 2.25
N LYS A 37 -5.31 5.78 2.57
CA LYS A 37 -3.97 6.34 2.39
C LYS A 37 -3.26 5.59 1.27
N ARG A 38 -2.87 6.30 0.22
CA ARG A 38 -2.03 5.78 -0.87
C ARG A 38 -0.59 6.22 -0.67
N PHE A 39 0.33 5.37 -1.10
CA PHE A 39 1.76 5.60 -1.11
C PHE A 39 2.30 5.36 -2.51
N HIS A 40 2.98 6.35 -3.08
CA HIS A 40 3.73 6.17 -4.32
C HIS A 40 5.15 5.76 -3.96
N LEU A 41 5.39 4.47 -3.76
CA LEU A 41 6.64 3.96 -3.26
C LEU A 41 7.79 4.27 -4.23
N SER A 42 8.96 4.58 -3.69
CA SER A 42 10.15 4.89 -4.49
C SER A 42 10.66 3.70 -5.31
N HIS A 43 10.36 2.47 -4.89
CA HIS A 43 10.72 1.26 -5.62
C HIS A 43 9.67 0.15 -5.50
N PRO A 44 9.64 -0.80 -6.46
CA PRO A 44 8.76 -1.96 -6.42
C PRO A 44 8.91 -2.84 -5.16
N ILE A 45 7.77 -3.36 -4.72
CA ILE A 45 7.66 -4.33 -3.62
C ILE A 45 7.09 -5.65 -4.12
N ILE A 46 7.20 -6.69 -3.32
CA ILE A 46 6.55 -7.99 -3.51
C ILE A 46 5.36 -8.04 -2.53
N PRO A 47 4.13 -7.73 -2.98
CA PRO A 47 2.97 -7.66 -2.09
C PRO A 47 2.74 -8.96 -1.31
N GLU A 48 2.94 -10.12 -1.94
CA GLU A 48 2.69 -11.44 -1.37
C GLU A 48 3.67 -11.82 -0.26
N LYS A 49 4.82 -11.13 -0.18
CA LYS A 49 5.84 -11.31 0.87
C LYS A 49 5.87 -10.16 1.87
N SER A 50 4.93 -9.23 1.75
CA SER A 50 4.77 -8.12 2.67
C SER A 50 3.77 -8.50 3.77
N SER A 51 3.84 -7.83 4.91
CA SER A 51 3.00 -8.14 6.07
C SER A 51 2.58 -6.88 6.81
N PHE A 52 1.58 -7.01 7.67
CA PHE A 52 1.14 -5.94 8.55
C PHE A 52 0.81 -6.50 9.93
N ARG A 53 0.85 -5.63 10.93
CA ARG A 53 0.44 -5.92 12.31
C ARG A 53 -0.40 -4.77 12.84
N VAL A 54 -1.56 -5.10 13.39
CA VAL A 54 -2.42 -4.15 14.08
C VAL A 54 -2.17 -4.25 15.58
N SER A 55 -2.03 -3.09 16.23
CA SER A 55 -1.99 -2.94 17.68
C SER A 55 -3.06 -1.94 18.12
N SER A 56 -3.20 -1.72 19.43
CA SER A 56 -4.16 -0.76 19.96
C SER A 56 -3.91 0.69 19.51
N MET A 57 -2.67 1.06 19.21
CA MET A 57 -2.29 2.45 18.91
C MET A 57 -1.85 2.69 17.47
N LYS A 58 -1.49 1.63 16.74
CA LYS A 58 -0.90 1.76 15.40
C LYS A 58 -1.07 0.51 14.56
N ILE A 59 -0.94 0.72 13.25
CA ILE A 59 -0.79 -0.33 12.26
C ILE A 59 0.65 -0.23 11.75
N GLU A 60 1.38 -1.32 11.88
CA GLU A 60 2.73 -1.47 11.34
C GLU A 60 2.65 -2.21 10.01
N VAL A 61 3.37 -1.72 9.01
CA VAL A 61 3.41 -2.32 7.67
C VAL A 61 4.86 -2.60 7.31
N CYS A 62 5.16 -3.86 7.00
CA CYS A 62 6.48 -4.31 6.56
C CYS A 62 6.40 -4.73 5.10
N VAL A 63 7.06 -3.97 4.22
CA VAL A 63 7.09 -4.27 2.78
C VAL A 63 8.36 -5.02 2.38
N ARG A 64 8.22 -6.08 1.58
CA ARG A 64 9.37 -6.78 0.98
C ARG A 64 9.73 -6.09 -0.34
N LYS A 65 10.94 -5.55 -0.44
CA LYS A 65 11.46 -4.98 -1.69
C LYS A 65 11.64 -6.05 -2.76
N GLN A 66 11.37 -5.71 -4.02
CA GLN A 66 11.61 -6.62 -5.15
C GLN A 66 13.10 -6.75 -5.49
N THR A 67 13.90 -5.72 -5.20
CA THR A 67 15.35 -5.69 -5.42
C THR A 67 16.09 -5.34 -4.12
N GLU A 68 17.33 -5.79 -4.01
CA GLU A 68 18.22 -5.47 -2.87
C GLU A 68 18.83 -4.07 -3.01
N ILE A 69 17.96 -3.05 -3.01
CA ILE A 69 18.33 -1.65 -3.08
C ILE A 69 18.06 -0.92 -1.75
N ARG A 70 18.98 -0.02 -1.38
CA ARG A 70 18.77 0.90 -0.27
C ARG A 70 17.80 2.00 -0.72
N TRP A 71 16.66 2.07 -0.03
CA TRP A 71 15.69 3.16 -0.26
C TRP A 71 16.19 4.38 0.50
N THR A 72 16.37 5.50 -0.20
CA THR A 72 16.72 6.79 0.41
C THR A 72 15.48 7.51 0.93
N GLN A 73 14.32 7.20 0.35
CA GLN A 73 13.01 7.76 0.67
C GLN A 73 11.92 6.70 0.51
N LEU A 74 10.81 6.83 1.25
CA LEU A 74 9.69 5.90 1.15
C LEU A 74 8.90 6.13 -0.14
N GLU A 75 8.59 7.40 -0.44
CA GLU A 75 7.78 7.79 -1.59
C GLU A 75 8.62 8.50 -2.66
N ASP A 76 8.21 8.38 -3.91
CA ASP A 76 8.83 9.11 -5.01
C ASP A 76 8.48 10.61 -4.92
N VAL A 77 9.50 11.46 -4.99
CA VAL A 77 9.38 12.92 -4.80
C VAL A 77 8.79 13.60 -6.05
N SER A 78 8.72 12.89 -7.17
CA SER A 78 8.20 13.43 -8.44
C SER A 78 6.69 13.72 -8.46
N THR A 79 5.95 13.35 -7.42
CA THR A 79 4.53 13.74 -7.25
C THR A 79 4.34 14.53 -5.95
N THR A 80 5.09 15.61 -5.80
CA THR A 80 4.64 16.74 -4.98
C THR A 80 3.96 17.72 -5.93
N ASP A 81 2.75 17.37 -6.39
CA ASP A 81 1.92 18.35 -7.09
C ASP A 81 1.30 19.26 -6.03
N SER A 82 1.71 20.52 -6.13
CA SER A 82 1.11 21.72 -5.58
C SER A 82 -0.43 21.66 -5.54
N GLY A 83 -1.02 22.01 -4.40
CA GLY A 83 -2.47 22.16 -4.22
C GLY A 83 -2.87 22.31 -2.77
#